data_AF-A0A4Z2BIG2-F1
#
_entry.id   AF-A0A4Z2BIG2-F1
#
_cell.length_a   1.000
_cell.length_b   1.000
_cell.length_c   1.000
_cell.angle_alpha   90.00
_cell.angle_beta   90.00
_cell.angle_gamma   90.00
#
_symmetry.space_group_name_H-M   'P 1'
#
loop_
_entity.id
_entity.type
_entity.pdbx_description
1 polymer ?
#
loop_
_entity_poly.entity_id
_entity_poly.type
_entity_poly.pdbx_seq_one_letter_code
_entity_poly.pdbx_strand_id
1 'polypeptide(L)'
;MAERSAAPSTDRSLSWRDSMFVLKLPFLHVAPGDSGVWGLKKNFALLELLERLQNGASNQSGMADDTLKGMGERIIRCDEDESHTASMYCTVCATHLCAECSQLTHSTRTLAKHRRVPLADKPHEKTLCPQHQVHAIEFVCLEEACQSGALMCCVCKEYGKHQGHKHALLETEANQIRASILDMAHCIRTFTDEVSEYSRKLVGIVQQIEGGEQIVEDGVGMAHTEHVPGTAESARSCVRAYFADLHETLCRQEEMALSVVDAHVRERLIWLRQQQEDMTILLSQVSTACLHCEKTLQQDDCRVVLAKQEISCLLETLQKQQHQFTELADHIQLDAGIPVTFTKVGAVPPSRPRLAGSESINVDSSMFQDNRVHIGPKMEIRVVTLGLDGAGKTTILFKLKQDEFMQPIPTIGFNVETVEYKNLKFTIWDVGGKHKLRPLWKHYYLNTQAVVFVIDSCHRDRLMEAHSELAKLLTEKELRDALLLIFANKQDVPGVVSVEEMTELLSLHKLCCGRSWHIQGCDARSGMGLHEGLDWLSRQLVAAGVLDVA
;
A
#
# COMPACT_ATOMS: atom_id res chain seq x y z
N MET A 1 -42.80 33.88 44.89
CA MET A 1 -43.09 35.33 44.83
C MET A 1 -42.10 35.91 43.84
N ALA A 2 -42.35 36.03 42.53
CA ALA A 2 -43.37 36.87 41.86
C ALA A 2 -43.39 38.27 42.50
N GLU A 3 -43.11 39.40 41.86
CA GLU A 3 -43.16 39.83 40.44
C GLU A 3 -42.42 41.19 40.27
N ARG A 4 -41.93 41.48 39.05
CA ARG A 4 -42.01 42.71 38.20
C ARG A 4 -42.08 44.11 38.89
N SER A 5 -41.56 45.24 38.38
CA SER A 5 -40.88 45.68 37.15
C SER A 5 -40.68 47.21 37.23
N ALA A 6 -39.83 47.75 36.36
CA ALA A 6 -39.88 49.09 35.73
C ALA A 6 -38.98 50.24 36.27
N ALA A 7 -38.13 50.74 35.36
CA ALA A 7 -37.49 52.06 35.36
C ALA A 7 -38.51 53.16 34.98
N PRO A 8 -38.21 54.48 35.15
CA PRO A 8 -37.43 55.22 34.15
C PRO A 8 -36.54 56.39 34.69
N SER A 9 -35.93 57.09 33.73
CA SER A 9 -34.85 58.09 33.69
C SER A 9 -35.05 59.49 34.33
N THR A 10 -33.90 60.11 34.71
CA THR A 10 -33.49 61.56 34.70
C THR A 10 -34.38 62.59 35.43
N ASP A 11 -33.91 63.51 36.28
CA ASP A 11 -32.92 64.59 36.04
C ASP A 11 -32.56 65.32 37.37
N ARG A 12 -31.53 66.18 37.32
CA ARG A 12 -30.67 66.81 38.34
C ARG A 12 -31.26 67.95 39.19
N SER A 13 -30.44 68.28 40.21
CA SER A 13 -30.03 69.62 40.71
C SER A 13 -30.66 70.04 42.06
N LEU A 14 -30.08 70.78 43.02
CA LEU A 14 -28.83 71.55 43.22
C LEU A 14 -28.95 72.21 44.64
N SER A 15 -27.89 72.33 45.49
CA SER A 15 -27.58 73.50 46.39
C SER A 15 -26.58 73.14 47.52
N TRP A 16 -25.31 73.57 47.53
CA TRP A 16 -24.69 74.88 47.92
C TRP A 16 -24.56 75.14 49.44
N ARG A 17 -23.34 74.98 50.01
CA ARG A 17 -22.58 76.02 50.78
C ARG A 17 -21.18 75.52 51.25
N ASP A 18 -20.27 76.50 51.32
CA ASP A 18 -18.95 76.59 51.97
C ASP A 18 -17.64 76.42 51.17
N SER A 19 -16.73 77.35 51.44
CA SER A 19 -15.73 77.95 50.55
C SER A 19 -14.31 77.42 50.79
N MET A 20 -13.66 76.94 49.72
CA MET A 20 -12.21 76.82 49.55
C MET A 20 -11.95 77.28 48.11
N PHE A 21 -11.02 78.21 47.86
CA PHE A 21 -10.64 78.59 46.50
C PHE A 21 -9.93 77.41 45.83
N VAL A 22 -10.72 76.49 45.28
CA VAL A 22 -10.28 75.41 44.42
C VAL A 22 -10.22 76.00 43.01
N LEU A 23 -9.02 76.13 42.45
CA LEU A 23 -8.88 76.19 41.00
C LEU A 23 -9.28 74.81 40.46
N LYS A 24 -10.58 74.62 40.20
CA LYS A 24 -11.10 73.43 39.51
C LYS A 24 -10.72 73.56 38.04
N LEU A 25 -9.70 72.80 37.63
CA LEU A 25 -9.45 72.53 36.22
C LEU A 25 -10.53 71.54 35.71
N PRO A 26 -11.18 71.75 34.54
CA PRO A 26 -12.46 71.09 34.26
C PRO A 26 -12.43 69.59 33.94
N PHE A 27 -11.27 68.89 33.97
CA PHE A 27 -11.18 67.50 33.46
C PHE A 27 -10.24 66.54 34.21
N LEU A 28 -9.91 66.77 35.48
CA LEU A 28 -9.24 65.74 36.30
C LEU A 28 -9.74 65.74 37.75
N HIS A 29 -10.30 64.59 38.18
CA HIS A 29 -10.41 64.25 39.60
C HIS A 29 -9.09 63.63 40.05
N VAL A 30 -8.15 64.47 40.48
CA VAL A 30 -6.96 64.04 41.23
C VAL A 30 -6.87 64.93 42.46
N ALA A 31 -6.94 64.33 43.65
CA ALA A 31 -6.60 65.03 44.88
C ALA A 31 -5.09 65.33 44.89
N PRO A 32 -4.65 66.54 45.24
CA PRO A 32 -3.23 66.82 45.34
C PRO A 32 -2.65 66.01 46.50
N GLY A 33 -1.68 65.13 46.22
CA GLY A 33 -0.81 64.56 47.25
C GLY A 33 0.05 65.66 47.89
N ASP A 34 0.70 65.36 49.02
CA ASP A 34 1.39 66.30 49.95
C ASP A 34 2.52 67.19 49.38
N SER A 35 2.72 67.22 48.06
CA SER A 35 3.47 68.29 47.39
C SER A 35 2.46 69.26 46.78
N GLY A 36 2.33 70.45 47.36
CA GLY A 36 1.41 71.50 46.85
C GLY A 36 1.74 71.97 45.42
N VAL A 37 1.66 73.27 45.17
CA VAL A 37 1.81 73.89 43.83
C VAL A 37 3.11 73.48 43.07
N TRP A 38 4.09 72.89 43.77
CA TRP A 38 5.37 72.37 43.25
C TRP A 38 5.29 71.06 42.46
N GLY A 39 4.18 70.31 42.53
CA GLY A 39 3.98 69.05 41.78
C GLY A 39 3.43 69.20 40.35
N LEU A 40 3.12 70.42 39.92
CA LEU A 40 2.55 70.69 38.58
C LEU A 40 3.65 70.71 37.51
N LYS A 41 3.47 69.95 36.41
CA LYS A 41 4.35 70.01 35.23
C LYS A 41 4.50 71.47 34.78
N LYS A 42 5.75 71.93 34.58
CA LYS A 42 6.03 73.28 34.05
C LYS A 42 5.21 73.48 32.77
N ASN A 43 4.35 74.49 32.74
CA ASN A 43 3.42 74.70 31.63
C ASN A 43 4.16 75.42 30.48
N PHE A 44 4.97 74.67 29.73
CA PHE A 44 5.79 75.19 28.63
C PHE A 44 4.97 75.84 27.50
N ALA A 45 3.67 75.53 27.40
CA ALA A 45 2.72 76.21 26.52
C ALA A 45 2.60 77.73 26.81
N LEU A 46 2.81 78.14 28.06
CA LEU A 46 2.74 79.54 28.48
C LEU A 46 3.98 80.33 28.04
N LEU A 47 5.15 79.68 28.00
CA LEU A 47 6.39 80.25 27.43
C LEU A 47 6.30 80.35 25.90
N GLU A 48 5.71 79.35 25.24
CA GLU A 48 5.44 79.39 23.80
C GLU A 48 4.44 80.48 23.43
N LEU A 49 3.36 80.66 24.21
CA LEU A 49 2.41 81.76 24.03
C LEU A 49 3.06 83.14 24.27
N LEU A 50 3.92 83.27 25.29
CA LEU A 50 4.67 84.51 25.55
C LEU A 50 5.69 84.82 24.44
N GLU A 51 6.34 83.81 23.87
CA GLU A 51 7.31 83.96 22.77
C GLU A 51 6.60 84.24 21.43
N ARG A 52 5.42 83.66 21.18
CA ARG A 52 4.54 83.99 20.04
C ARG A 52 3.94 85.41 20.16
N LEU A 53 3.59 85.85 21.37
CA LEU A 53 3.14 87.24 21.62
C LEU A 53 4.28 88.26 21.51
N GLN A 54 5.51 87.89 21.91
CA GLN A 54 6.70 88.73 21.70
C GLN A 54 7.11 88.82 20.23
N ASN A 55 7.00 87.72 19.46
CA ASN A 55 7.28 87.72 18.02
C ASN A 55 6.14 88.29 17.18
N GLY A 56 4.90 88.31 17.68
CA GLY A 56 3.74 88.92 17.02
C GLY A 56 3.66 90.45 17.15
N ALA A 57 4.34 91.05 18.13
CA ALA A 57 4.33 92.50 18.35
C ALA A 57 5.29 93.29 17.44
N SER A 58 6.12 92.62 16.63
CA SER A 58 7.10 93.26 15.73
C SER A 58 6.74 93.21 14.25
N ASN A 59 5.55 92.72 13.86
CA ASN A 59 5.08 92.80 12.48
C ASN A 59 3.54 92.98 12.40
N GLN A 60 3.09 94.23 12.40
CA GLN A 60 1.84 94.60 11.74
C GLN A 60 2.07 95.81 10.84
N SER A 61 2.21 95.55 9.54
CA SER A 61 1.56 96.35 8.50
C SER A 61 1.47 95.53 7.21
N GLY A 62 0.27 95.04 6.88
CA GLY A 62 -0.07 94.67 5.51
C GLY A 62 -0.63 93.26 5.28
N MET A 63 -1.95 93.23 5.11
CA MET A 63 -2.71 92.38 4.18
C MET A 63 -3.26 91.00 4.64
N ALA A 64 -4.58 90.93 4.41
CA ALA A 64 -5.41 89.78 4.00
C ALA A 64 -5.90 88.80 5.07
N ASP A 65 -7.10 89.14 5.54
CA ASP A 65 -8.13 88.37 6.23
C ASP A 65 -8.65 87.18 5.38
N ASP A 66 -7.83 86.13 5.18
CA ASP A 66 -8.34 84.85 4.61
C ASP A 66 -7.56 83.61 5.08
N THR A 67 -6.95 83.66 6.27
CA THR A 67 -6.23 82.50 6.86
C THR A 67 -6.66 82.22 8.29
N LEU A 68 -7.95 82.45 8.59
CA LEU A 68 -8.55 82.15 9.90
C LEU A 68 -9.49 80.92 9.90
N LYS A 69 -9.44 80.07 8.86
CA LYS A 69 -10.08 78.76 8.82
C LYS A 69 -9.03 77.67 8.59
N GLY A 70 -8.42 77.22 9.69
CA GLY A 70 -7.41 76.15 9.67
C GLY A 70 -6.57 76.08 10.96
N MET A 71 -6.58 77.13 11.80
CA MET A 71 -5.85 77.17 13.06
C MET A 71 -6.66 76.61 14.25
N GLY A 72 -7.47 75.58 13.99
CA GLY A 72 -8.31 74.89 14.99
C GLY A 72 -7.95 73.43 15.18
N GLU A 73 -6.85 72.95 14.60
CA GLU A 73 -6.33 71.63 14.93
C GLU A 73 -5.68 71.71 16.30
N ARG A 74 -6.44 71.22 17.29
CA ARG A 74 -5.94 70.82 18.60
C ARG A 74 -4.58 70.15 18.37
N ILE A 75 -3.54 70.59 19.07
CA ILE A 75 -2.29 69.82 19.16
C ILE A 75 -2.68 68.49 19.82
N ILE A 76 -3.09 67.50 19.02
CA ILE A 76 -3.38 66.16 19.49
C ILE A 76 -2.05 65.64 19.98
N ARG A 77 -2.01 65.24 21.26
CA ARG A 77 -0.77 64.73 21.84
C ARG A 77 -0.45 63.41 21.17
N CYS A 78 0.83 63.15 20.97
CA CYS A 78 1.30 61.90 20.37
C CYS A 78 0.77 60.66 21.11
N ASP A 79 0.44 60.80 22.40
CA ASP A 79 -0.14 59.78 23.27
C ASP A 79 -1.65 59.50 23.03
N GLU A 80 -2.32 60.26 22.15
CA GLU A 80 -3.78 60.21 21.91
C GLU A 80 -4.16 59.74 20.49
N ASP A 81 -3.19 59.39 19.63
CA ASP A 81 -3.39 58.95 18.25
C ASP A 81 -2.79 57.55 18.00
N GLU A 82 -3.62 56.57 17.64
CA GLU A 82 -3.20 55.18 17.40
C GLU A 82 -2.26 55.02 16.20
N SER A 83 -2.21 56.00 15.29
CA SER A 83 -1.29 55.99 14.15
C SER A 83 0.14 56.43 14.52
N HIS A 84 0.31 57.06 15.69
CA HIS A 84 1.59 57.59 16.14
C HIS A 84 2.36 56.55 16.97
N THR A 85 3.23 55.77 16.30
CA THR A 85 4.17 54.91 17.01
C THR A 85 5.33 55.75 17.55
N ALA A 86 5.46 55.81 18.87
CA ALA A 86 6.53 56.58 19.50
C ALA A 86 7.91 55.99 19.13
N SER A 87 8.82 56.85 18.65
CA SER A 87 10.20 56.48 18.30
C SER A 87 11.26 57.32 19.01
N MET A 88 10.85 58.43 19.63
CA MET A 88 11.73 59.40 20.30
C MET A 88 11.23 59.71 21.72
N TYR A 89 12.15 60.04 22.62
CA TYR A 89 11.88 60.46 23.98
C TYR A 89 12.58 61.79 24.29
N CYS A 90 11.83 62.79 24.78
CA CYS A 90 12.42 64.04 25.24
C CYS A 90 12.78 63.94 26.73
N THR A 91 14.07 64.06 27.07
CA THR A 91 14.53 63.91 28.46
C THR A 91 14.16 65.09 29.35
N VAL A 92 13.81 66.24 28.75
CA VAL A 92 13.45 67.46 29.49
C VAL A 92 11.93 67.57 29.69
N CYS A 93 11.13 67.16 28.69
CA CYS A 93 9.67 67.16 28.76
C CYS A 93 9.10 65.87 29.39
N ALA A 94 9.89 64.79 29.42
CA ALA A 94 9.47 63.44 29.81
C ALA A 94 8.24 62.95 29.02
N THR A 95 8.30 63.08 27.70
CA THR A 95 7.21 62.74 26.76
C THR A 95 7.69 61.79 25.67
N HIS A 96 6.82 60.83 25.32
CA HIS A 96 6.98 59.91 24.20
C HIS A 96 6.46 60.58 22.94
N LEU A 97 7.25 60.56 21.87
CA LEU A 97 6.95 61.28 20.63
C LEU A 97 7.30 60.40 19.44
N CYS A 98 6.46 60.39 18.40
CA CYS A 98 6.84 59.93 17.07
C CYS A 98 7.87 60.91 16.46
N ALA A 99 8.52 60.53 15.37
CA ALA A 99 9.55 61.35 14.74
C ALA A 99 9.04 62.74 14.32
N GLU A 100 7.81 62.82 13.81
CA GLU A 100 7.19 64.06 13.35
C GLU A 100 6.75 64.95 14.52
N CYS A 101 6.05 64.38 15.50
CA CYS A 101 5.65 65.10 16.72
C CYS A 101 6.87 65.62 17.50
N SER A 102 7.98 64.88 17.49
CA SER A 102 9.25 65.29 18.08
C SER A 102 9.80 66.58 17.46
N GLN A 103 9.66 66.75 16.14
CA GLN A 103 10.13 67.95 15.43
C GLN A 103 9.16 69.12 15.61
N LEU A 104 7.85 68.87 15.45
CA LEU A 104 6.80 69.89 15.53
C LEU A 104 6.72 70.55 16.91
N THR A 105 6.67 69.74 17.98
CA THR A 105 6.53 70.22 19.38
C THR A 105 7.79 70.87 19.95
N HIS A 106 8.96 70.64 19.32
CA HIS A 106 10.25 71.19 19.76
C HIS A 106 10.89 72.05 18.66
N SER A 107 10.06 72.72 17.85
CA SER A 107 10.47 73.63 16.77
C SER A 107 10.78 75.05 17.26
N THR A 108 10.27 75.43 18.45
CA THR A 108 10.48 76.76 19.04
C THR A 108 11.88 76.92 19.63
N ARG A 109 12.39 78.17 19.66
CA ARG A 109 13.78 78.48 20.06
C ARG A 109 14.12 78.05 21.50
N THR A 110 13.12 77.93 22.35
CA THR A 110 13.20 77.47 23.74
C THR A 110 13.19 75.94 23.85
N LEU A 111 12.29 75.25 23.14
CA LEU A 111 12.11 73.79 23.21
C LEU A 111 13.10 73.02 22.30
N ALA A 112 13.61 73.63 21.23
CA ALA A 112 14.61 73.02 20.35
C ALA A 112 15.90 72.62 21.08
N LYS A 113 16.19 73.26 22.21
CA LYS A 113 17.35 72.96 23.08
C LYS A 113 17.15 71.72 23.96
N HIS A 114 15.93 71.17 24.02
CA HIS A 114 15.67 69.97 24.80
C HIS A 114 16.34 68.76 24.14
N ARG A 115 17.06 67.98 24.95
CA ARG A 115 17.71 66.76 24.49
C ARG A 115 16.65 65.69 24.21
N ARG A 116 16.67 65.18 22.98
CA ARG A 116 15.78 64.12 22.50
C ARG A 116 16.65 62.93 22.11
N VAL A 117 16.29 61.76 22.61
CA VAL A 117 16.99 60.50 22.37
C VAL A 117 16.04 59.52 21.68
N PRO A 118 16.53 58.59 20.85
CA PRO A 118 15.73 57.46 20.42
C PRO A 118 15.13 56.75 21.61
N LEU A 119 13.93 56.17 21.46
CA LEU A 119 13.25 55.48 22.55
C LEU A 119 14.06 54.32 23.14
N ALA A 120 14.89 53.68 22.31
CA ALA A 120 15.87 52.67 22.74
C ALA A 120 16.92 53.22 23.73
N ASP A 121 17.22 54.51 23.65
CA ASP A 121 18.22 55.21 24.47
C ASP A 121 17.58 56.00 25.62
N LYS A 122 16.29 55.78 25.91
CA LYS A 122 15.61 56.41 27.04
C LYS A 122 16.36 56.08 28.33
N PRO A 123 16.81 57.08 29.11
CA PRO A 123 17.50 56.82 30.37
C PRO A 123 16.54 56.06 31.30
N HIS A 124 16.99 54.91 31.78
CA HIS A 124 16.21 54.05 32.66
C HIS A 124 16.01 54.76 34.00
N GLU A 125 14.77 55.16 34.31
CA GLU A 125 14.42 55.63 35.66
C GLU A 125 14.60 54.45 36.62
N LYS A 126 15.50 54.61 37.59
CA LYS A 126 15.77 53.57 38.57
C LYS A 126 14.52 53.38 39.45
N THR A 127 13.97 52.17 39.47
CA THR A 127 12.86 51.82 40.33
C THR A 127 13.29 51.90 41.79
N LEU A 128 12.51 52.59 42.62
CA LEU A 128 12.81 52.76 44.03
C LEU A 128 12.34 51.54 44.83
N CYS A 129 13.05 51.22 45.91
CA CYS A 129 12.71 50.11 46.77
C CYS A 129 11.40 50.40 47.53
N PRO A 130 10.43 49.47 47.54
CA PRO A 130 9.17 49.65 48.27
C PRO A 130 9.36 49.85 49.78
N GLN A 131 10.41 49.27 50.36
CA GLN A 131 10.74 49.36 51.79
C GLN A 131 11.69 50.53 52.11
N HIS A 132 12.47 50.98 51.12
CA HIS A 132 13.47 52.03 51.28
C HIS A 132 13.31 53.06 50.14
N GLN A 133 12.32 53.94 50.27
CA GLN A 133 11.85 54.83 49.19
C GLN A 133 12.89 55.81 48.64
N VAL A 134 14.05 55.97 49.31
CA VAL A 134 15.16 56.82 48.86
C VAL A 134 16.21 56.02 48.06
N HIS A 135 16.18 54.68 48.14
CA HIS A 135 17.18 53.80 47.55
C HIS A 135 16.63 53.08 46.31
N ALA A 136 17.37 53.16 45.21
CA ALA A 136 17.09 52.43 43.99
C ALA A 136 17.32 50.91 44.15
N ILE A 137 16.53 50.12 43.44
CA ILE A 137 16.75 48.70 43.24
C ILE A 137 17.91 48.53 42.27
N GLU A 138 18.97 47.85 42.70
CA GLU A 138 20.20 47.66 41.92
C GLU A 138 20.67 46.21 41.89
N PHE A 139 20.14 45.36 42.77
CA PHE A 139 20.56 43.98 42.93
C PHE A 139 19.39 43.01 42.83
N VAL A 140 19.71 41.79 42.40
CA VAL A 140 18.81 40.64 42.39
C VAL A 140 19.37 39.59 43.35
N CYS A 141 18.53 39.09 44.25
CA CYS A 141 18.82 37.97 45.11
C CYS A 141 18.65 36.66 44.31
N LEU A 142 19.69 35.83 44.32
CA LEU A 142 19.76 34.56 43.59
C LEU A 142 19.48 33.34 44.48
N GLU A 143 19.03 33.56 45.71
CA GLU A 143 18.77 32.50 46.68
C GLU A 143 17.34 31.97 46.51
N GLU A 144 17.18 30.70 46.13
CA GLU A 144 15.86 30.11 45.85
C GLU A 144 14.94 30.03 47.09
N ALA A 145 15.52 29.99 48.29
CA ALA A 145 14.79 29.96 49.56
C ALA A 145 14.38 31.37 50.09
N CYS A 146 14.64 32.44 49.33
CA CYS A 146 14.38 33.80 49.80
C CYS A 146 12.89 34.17 49.74
N GLN A 147 12.29 34.41 50.91
CA GLN A 147 10.86 34.78 51.04
C GLN A 147 10.56 36.28 50.82
N SER A 148 11.59 37.12 50.63
CA SER A 148 11.43 38.59 50.60
C SER A 148 11.41 39.20 49.19
N GLY A 149 11.29 38.37 48.16
CA GLY A 149 11.26 38.78 46.75
C GLY A 149 12.67 38.94 46.14
N ALA A 150 12.80 38.80 44.82
CA ALA A 150 14.12 38.76 44.18
C ALA A 150 14.80 40.13 44.06
N LEU A 151 14.06 41.24 44.07
CA LEU A 151 14.58 42.58 43.81
C LEU A 151 14.99 43.31 45.10
N MET A 152 16.20 43.87 45.16
CA MET A 152 16.68 44.55 46.36
C MET A 152 17.54 45.80 46.09
N CYS A 153 17.48 46.76 47.01
CA CYS A 153 18.38 47.92 47.07
C CYS A 153 19.61 47.64 47.96
N CYS A 154 20.57 48.57 48.00
CA CYS A 154 21.77 48.46 48.84
C CYS A 154 21.46 48.22 50.34
N VAL A 155 20.47 48.92 50.90
CA VAL A 155 20.07 48.77 52.30
C VAL A 155 19.48 47.38 52.59
N CYS A 156 18.63 46.86 51.70
CA CYS A 156 18.07 45.50 51.82
C CYS A 156 19.14 44.41 51.81
N LYS A 157 20.20 44.63 51.03
CA LYS A 157 21.36 43.74 50.90
C LYS A 157 22.27 43.77 52.13
N GLU A 158 22.62 44.96 52.62
CA GLU A 158 23.66 45.12 53.65
C GLU A 158 23.12 44.99 55.08
N TYR A 159 21.88 45.48 55.31
CA TYR A 159 21.29 45.59 56.64
C TYR A 159 19.88 45.00 56.75
N GLY A 160 19.29 44.60 55.61
CA GLY A 160 17.92 44.11 55.54
C GLY A 160 17.81 42.59 55.43
N LYS A 161 16.66 42.14 54.92
CA LYS A 161 16.27 40.71 54.86
C LYS A 161 17.09 39.85 53.89
N HIS A 162 18.03 40.44 53.14
CA HIS A 162 18.89 39.73 52.19
C HIS A 162 20.35 39.66 52.65
N GLN A 163 20.61 39.95 53.92
CA GLN A 163 21.97 39.93 54.47
C GLN A 163 22.57 38.52 54.39
N GLY A 164 23.71 38.41 53.69
CA GLY A 164 24.40 37.14 53.48
C GLY A 164 23.86 36.28 52.32
N HIS A 165 22.84 36.73 51.59
CA HIS A 165 22.32 35.99 50.42
C HIS A 165 23.21 36.17 49.18
N LYS A 166 23.22 35.14 48.32
CA LYS A 166 23.85 35.25 47.00
C LYS A 166 23.09 36.27 46.13
N HIS A 167 23.84 37.09 45.40
CA HIS A 167 23.27 38.20 44.64
C HIS A 167 24.07 38.54 43.39
N ALA A 168 23.40 39.20 42.44
CA ALA A 168 23.99 39.77 41.23
C ALA A 168 23.45 41.19 40.99
N LEU A 169 24.09 41.92 40.08
CA LEU A 169 23.58 43.21 39.63
C LEU A 169 22.31 42.99 38.78
N LEU A 170 21.29 43.81 39.01
CA LEU A 170 20.02 43.73 38.28
C LEU A 170 20.24 43.87 36.77
N GLU A 171 21.14 44.75 36.36
CA GLU A 171 21.44 44.97 34.94
C GLU A 171 22.02 43.73 34.26
N THR A 172 22.95 43.03 34.91
CA THR A 172 23.55 41.80 34.36
C THR A 172 22.52 40.68 34.23
N GLU A 173 21.70 40.44 35.28
CA GLU A 173 20.67 39.40 35.24
C GLU A 173 19.56 39.73 34.25
N ALA A 174 19.12 40.99 34.20
CA ALA A 174 18.11 41.43 33.23
C ALA A 174 18.63 41.30 31.79
N ASN A 175 19.90 41.62 31.53
CA ASN A 175 20.50 41.43 30.21
C ASN A 175 20.63 39.96 29.83
N GLN A 176 20.97 39.08 30.78
CA GLN A 176 21.01 37.64 30.55
C GLN A 176 19.61 37.06 30.26
N ILE A 177 18.59 37.47 31.02
CA ILE A 177 17.19 37.08 30.78
C ILE A 177 16.71 37.60 29.42
N ARG A 178 17.01 38.86 29.06
CA ARG A 178 16.67 39.42 27.74
C ARG A 178 17.32 38.63 26.61
N ALA A 179 18.60 38.27 26.74
CA ALA A 179 19.29 37.44 25.75
C ALA A 179 18.61 36.07 25.61
N SER A 180 18.30 35.40 26.71
CA SER A 180 17.58 34.13 26.70
C SER A 180 16.19 34.24 26.07
N ILE A 181 15.44 35.32 26.34
CA ILE A 181 14.14 35.58 25.71
C ILE A 181 14.28 35.80 24.21
N LEU A 182 15.31 36.52 23.76
CA LEU A 182 15.58 36.73 22.34
C LEU A 182 15.92 35.41 21.63
N ASP A 183 16.72 34.56 22.26
CA ASP A 183 17.06 33.22 21.75
C ASP A 183 15.80 32.35 21.65
N MET A 184 14.98 32.29 22.70
CA MET A 184 13.70 31.56 22.68
C MET A 184 12.76 32.09 21.60
N ALA A 185 12.65 33.41 21.44
CA ALA A 185 11.84 34.01 20.40
C ALA A 185 12.35 33.67 19.00
N HIS A 186 13.67 33.54 18.82
CA HIS A 186 14.25 33.06 17.56
C HIS A 186 13.90 31.59 17.31
N CYS A 187 14.04 30.71 18.30
CA CYS A 187 13.65 29.31 18.18
C CYS A 187 12.16 29.13 17.82
N ILE A 188 11.27 29.92 18.44
CA ILE A 188 9.83 29.88 18.13
C ILE A 188 9.56 30.29 16.68
N ARG A 189 10.24 31.31 16.16
CA ARG A 189 10.10 31.73 14.75
C ARG A 189 10.55 30.63 13.79
N THR A 190 11.72 30.06 14.02
CA THR A 190 12.23 28.95 13.19
C THR A 190 11.28 27.76 13.20
N PHE A 191 10.78 27.37 14.37
CA PHE A 191 9.80 26.29 14.47
C PHE A 191 8.49 26.62 13.74
N THR A 192 8.04 27.88 13.77
CA THR A 192 6.84 28.32 13.04
C THR A 192 7.03 28.20 11.52
N ASP A 193 8.22 28.53 11.01
CA ASP A 193 8.56 28.41 9.59
C ASP A 193 8.59 26.94 9.16
N GLU A 194 9.19 26.07 9.96
CA GLU A 194 9.20 24.62 9.74
C GLU A 194 7.78 24.06 9.68
N VAL A 195 6.94 24.35 10.68
CA VAL A 195 5.54 23.89 10.72
C VAL A 195 4.76 24.40 9.49
N SER A 196 5.00 25.64 9.07
CA SER A 196 4.36 26.21 7.88
C SER A 196 4.80 25.51 6.59
N GLU A 197 6.07 25.11 6.50
CA GLU A 197 6.58 24.31 5.39
C GLU A 197 5.97 22.91 5.36
N TYR A 198 5.89 22.24 6.51
CA TYR A 198 5.21 20.95 6.62
C TYR A 198 3.74 21.05 6.25
N SER A 199 3.03 22.10 6.69
CA SER A 199 1.63 22.33 6.30
C SER A 199 1.47 22.47 4.78
N ARG A 200 2.35 23.22 4.11
CA ARG A 200 2.32 23.35 2.64
C ARG A 200 2.57 22.01 1.94
N LYS A 201 3.50 21.20 2.45
CA LYS A 201 3.76 19.85 1.94
C LYS A 201 2.54 18.94 2.09
N LEU A 202 1.86 18.98 3.24
CA LEU A 202 0.64 18.19 3.47
C LEU A 202 -0.47 18.57 2.49
N VAL A 203 -0.70 19.87 2.26
CA VAL A 203 -1.69 20.34 1.27
C VAL A 203 -1.35 19.83 -0.14
N GLY A 204 -0.07 19.87 -0.53
CA GLY A 204 0.37 19.34 -1.82
C GLY A 204 0.11 17.84 -1.98
N ILE A 205 0.35 17.05 -0.94
CA ILE A 205 0.06 15.61 -0.95
C ILE A 205 -1.44 15.35 -1.06
N VAL A 206 -2.27 16.08 -0.30
CA VAL A 206 -3.74 15.95 -0.38
C VAL A 206 -4.22 16.23 -1.81
N GLN A 207 -3.74 17.30 -2.44
CA GLN A 207 -4.10 17.64 -3.83
C GLN A 207 -3.64 16.56 -4.84
N GLN A 208 -2.48 15.93 -4.63
CA GLN A 208 -2.04 14.81 -5.47
C GLN A 208 -2.90 13.55 -5.31
N ILE A 209 -3.48 13.34 -4.12
CA ILE A 209 -4.37 12.21 -3.85
C ILE A 209 -5.75 12.44 -4.44
N GLU A 210 -6.35 13.59 -4.13
CA GLU A 210 -7.72 13.93 -4.52
C GLU A 210 -7.84 14.34 -5.99
N GLY A 211 -6.79 14.96 -6.55
CA GLY A 211 -6.85 15.63 -7.84
C GLY A 211 -7.31 17.07 -7.68
N GLY A 212 -7.66 17.73 -8.78
CA GLY A 212 -8.14 19.11 -8.74
C GLY A 212 -8.70 19.59 -10.07
N GLU A 213 -9.29 20.78 -10.08
CA GLU A 213 -9.77 21.41 -11.30
C GLU A 213 -8.65 22.24 -11.94
N GLN A 214 -8.33 21.94 -13.20
CA GLN A 214 -7.41 22.72 -14.01
C GLN A 214 -8.22 23.50 -15.05
N ILE A 215 -8.01 24.82 -15.07
CA ILE A 215 -8.59 25.67 -16.10
C ILE A 215 -7.75 25.50 -17.35
N VAL A 216 -8.32 24.91 -18.38
CA VAL A 216 -7.71 24.77 -19.70
C VAL A 216 -8.34 25.85 -20.58
N GLU A 217 -7.51 26.67 -21.23
CA GLU A 217 -7.96 27.61 -22.24
C GLU A 217 -7.91 26.92 -23.60
N ASP A 218 -9.08 26.73 -24.22
CA ASP A 218 -9.14 26.29 -25.60
C ASP A 218 -8.55 27.35 -26.52
N GLY A 219 -8.07 26.95 -27.71
CA GLY A 219 -7.44 27.84 -28.71
C GLY A 219 -8.32 28.99 -29.23
N VAL A 220 -9.56 29.13 -28.73
CA VAL A 220 -10.52 30.21 -29.01
C VAL A 220 -10.64 31.20 -27.82
N GLY A 221 -9.85 31.01 -26.75
CA GLY A 221 -9.81 31.90 -25.57
C GLY A 221 -10.97 31.70 -24.58
N MET A 222 -11.65 30.56 -24.64
CA MET A 222 -12.64 30.15 -23.64
C MET A 222 -11.98 29.22 -22.63
N ALA A 223 -12.07 29.59 -21.36
CA ALA A 223 -11.55 28.84 -20.23
C ALA A 223 -12.61 27.84 -19.73
N HIS A 224 -12.34 26.54 -19.79
CA HIS A 224 -13.16 25.51 -19.16
C HIS A 224 -12.39 24.81 -18.04
N THR A 225 -13.09 24.49 -16.95
CA THR A 225 -12.53 23.72 -15.84
C THR A 225 -12.59 22.23 -16.16
N GLU A 226 -11.43 21.62 -16.41
CA GLU A 226 -11.29 20.16 -16.49
C GLU A 226 -10.88 19.60 -15.14
N HIS A 227 -11.59 18.55 -14.70
CA HIS A 227 -11.23 17.84 -13.48
C HIS A 227 -10.06 16.90 -13.77
N VAL A 228 -8.87 17.26 -13.29
CA VAL A 228 -7.66 16.43 -13.39
C VAL A 228 -7.73 15.34 -12.32
N PRO A 229 -7.77 14.06 -12.69
CA PRO A 229 -7.87 12.97 -11.74
C PRO A 229 -6.60 12.85 -10.90
N GLY A 230 -6.76 12.76 -9.59
CA GLY A 230 -5.68 12.46 -8.67
C GLY A 230 -5.26 10.99 -8.69
N THR A 231 -4.26 10.66 -7.88
CA THR A 231 -3.78 9.27 -7.74
C THR A 231 -4.86 8.33 -7.21
N ALA A 232 -5.83 8.81 -6.43
CA ALA A 232 -6.95 7.99 -5.95
C ALA A 232 -7.91 7.57 -7.08
N GLU A 233 -8.24 8.47 -8.01
CA GLU A 233 -9.11 8.13 -9.14
C GLU A 233 -8.36 7.27 -10.17
N SER A 234 -7.06 7.51 -10.36
CA SER A 234 -6.21 6.61 -11.15
C SER A 234 -6.20 5.19 -10.59
N ALA A 235 -6.02 5.01 -9.28
CA ALA A 235 -6.07 3.70 -8.63
C ALA A 235 -7.44 3.03 -8.79
N ARG A 236 -8.55 3.78 -8.62
CA ARG A 236 -9.91 3.27 -8.88
C ARG A 236 -10.08 2.85 -10.34
N SER A 237 -9.55 3.62 -11.28
CA SER A 237 -9.58 3.30 -12.70
C SER A 237 -8.81 2.02 -13.02
N CYS A 238 -7.61 1.84 -12.43
CA CYS A 238 -6.85 0.59 -12.56
C CYS A 238 -7.64 -0.61 -12.04
N VAL A 239 -8.32 -0.48 -10.90
CA VAL A 239 -9.17 -1.56 -10.35
C VAL A 239 -10.33 -1.87 -11.31
N ARG A 240 -11.04 -0.85 -11.81
CA ARG A 240 -12.13 -1.04 -12.77
C ARG A 240 -11.64 -1.71 -14.06
N ALA A 241 -10.51 -1.26 -14.59
CA ALA A 241 -9.90 -1.83 -15.80
C ALA A 241 -9.49 -3.28 -15.60
N TYR A 242 -8.87 -3.62 -14.46
CA TYR A 242 -8.52 -5.00 -14.11
C TYR A 242 -9.75 -5.91 -14.08
N PHE A 243 -10.85 -5.49 -13.43
CA PHE A 243 -12.06 -6.31 -13.40
C PHE A 243 -12.76 -6.39 -14.76
N ALA A 244 -12.69 -5.35 -15.59
CA ALA A 244 -13.21 -5.39 -16.95
C ALA A 244 -12.45 -6.43 -17.81
N ASP A 245 -11.11 -6.43 -17.75
CA ASP A 245 -10.26 -7.40 -18.45
C ASP A 245 -10.49 -8.84 -17.93
N LEU A 246 -10.66 -9.00 -16.61
CA LEU A 246 -11.02 -10.29 -16.02
C LEU A 246 -12.39 -10.78 -16.52
N HIS A 247 -13.40 -9.91 -16.58
CA HIS A 247 -14.71 -10.26 -17.11
C HIS A 247 -14.64 -10.65 -18.58
N GLU A 248 -13.90 -9.91 -19.41
CA GLU A 248 -13.70 -10.24 -20.82
C GLU A 248 -13.00 -11.60 -20.99
N THR A 249 -11.95 -11.85 -20.18
CA THR A 249 -11.24 -13.13 -20.17
C THR A 249 -12.16 -14.29 -19.78
N LEU A 250 -13.00 -14.11 -18.76
CA LEU A 250 -13.97 -15.12 -18.33
C LEU A 250 -15.03 -15.38 -19.40
N CYS A 251 -15.55 -14.33 -20.05
CA CYS A 251 -16.49 -14.48 -21.18
C CYS A 251 -15.85 -15.28 -22.32
N ARG A 252 -14.60 -14.99 -22.67
CA ARG A 252 -13.88 -15.76 -23.71
C ARG A 252 -13.66 -17.21 -23.32
N GLN A 253 -13.34 -17.48 -22.06
CA GLN A 253 -13.20 -18.84 -21.54
C GLN A 253 -14.53 -19.61 -21.58
N GLU A 254 -15.65 -18.95 -21.26
CA GLU A 254 -16.99 -19.52 -21.37
C GLU A 254 -17.32 -19.89 -22.82
N GLU A 255 -17.12 -18.97 -23.77
CA GLU A 255 -17.33 -19.21 -25.20
C GLU A 255 -16.48 -20.37 -25.72
N MET A 256 -15.20 -20.43 -25.32
CA MET A 256 -14.32 -21.54 -25.68
C MET A 256 -14.82 -22.86 -25.11
N ALA A 257 -15.22 -22.90 -23.83
CA ALA A 257 -15.73 -24.11 -23.20
C ALA A 257 -17.01 -24.62 -23.87
N LEU A 258 -17.94 -23.72 -24.21
CA LEU A 258 -19.14 -24.05 -24.97
C LEU A 258 -18.79 -24.59 -26.37
N SER A 259 -17.80 -23.99 -27.06
CA SER A 259 -17.38 -24.47 -28.38
C SER A 259 -16.84 -25.91 -28.36
N VAL A 260 -16.15 -26.29 -27.28
CA VAL A 260 -15.63 -27.65 -27.07
C VAL A 260 -16.75 -28.65 -26.83
N VAL A 261 -17.77 -28.28 -26.03
CA VAL A 261 -18.99 -29.10 -25.87
C VAL A 261 -19.66 -29.32 -27.21
N ASP A 262 -19.87 -28.25 -27.98
CA ASP A 262 -20.53 -28.32 -29.28
C ASP A 262 -19.75 -29.20 -30.27
N ALA A 263 -18.41 -29.12 -30.26
CA ALA A 263 -17.56 -29.97 -31.07
C ALA A 263 -17.68 -31.45 -30.68
N HIS A 264 -17.57 -31.77 -29.38
CA HIS A 264 -17.69 -33.14 -28.89
C HIS A 264 -19.07 -33.75 -29.20
N VAL A 265 -20.14 -32.99 -28.96
CA VAL A 265 -21.51 -33.42 -29.28
C VAL A 265 -21.65 -33.69 -30.77
N ARG A 266 -21.12 -32.80 -31.62
CA ARG A 266 -21.16 -32.96 -33.07
C ARG A 266 -20.44 -34.22 -33.53
N GLU A 267 -19.21 -34.44 -33.08
CA GLU A 267 -18.41 -35.61 -33.43
C GLU A 267 -19.09 -36.90 -32.99
N ARG A 268 -19.57 -36.95 -31.74
CA ARG A 268 -20.29 -38.11 -31.21
C ARG A 268 -21.57 -38.41 -31.99
N LEU A 269 -22.33 -37.37 -32.37
CA LEU A 269 -23.53 -37.54 -33.19
C LEU A 269 -23.21 -38.01 -34.61
N ILE A 270 -22.16 -37.50 -35.25
CA ILE A 270 -21.72 -37.96 -36.57
C ILE A 270 -21.34 -39.44 -36.51
N TRP A 271 -20.53 -39.82 -35.52
CA TRP A 271 -20.11 -41.20 -35.34
C TRP A 271 -21.30 -42.14 -35.09
N LEU A 272 -22.22 -41.77 -34.19
CA LEU A 272 -23.42 -42.58 -33.90
C LEU A 272 -24.32 -42.75 -35.13
N ARG A 273 -24.50 -41.69 -35.94
CA ARG A 273 -25.28 -41.77 -37.19
C ARG A 273 -24.61 -42.68 -38.22
N GLN A 274 -23.28 -42.61 -38.35
CA GLN A 274 -22.53 -43.51 -39.23
C GLN A 274 -22.72 -44.97 -38.82
N GLN A 275 -22.60 -45.28 -37.52
CA GLN A 275 -22.82 -46.64 -37.02
C GLN A 275 -24.27 -47.12 -37.26
N GLN A 276 -25.25 -46.22 -37.16
CA GLN A 276 -26.64 -46.54 -37.49
C GLN A 276 -26.83 -46.88 -38.98
N GLU A 277 -26.19 -46.14 -39.88
CA GLU A 277 -26.21 -46.40 -41.32
C GLU A 277 -25.53 -47.74 -41.66
N ASP A 278 -24.35 -47.99 -41.10
CA ASP A 278 -23.60 -49.25 -41.31
C ASP A 278 -24.41 -50.47 -40.85
N MET A 279 -25.10 -50.36 -39.71
CA MET A 279 -25.99 -51.42 -39.21
C MET A 279 -27.22 -51.62 -40.10
N THR A 280 -27.74 -50.55 -40.69
CA THR A 280 -28.85 -50.63 -41.66
C THR A 280 -28.43 -51.36 -42.93
N ILE A 281 -27.20 -51.13 -43.42
CA ILE A 281 -26.62 -51.84 -44.56
C ILE A 281 -26.44 -53.34 -44.23
N LEU A 282 -25.91 -53.66 -43.06
CA LEU A 282 -25.74 -55.05 -42.61
C LEU A 282 -27.09 -55.79 -42.55
N LEU A 283 -28.12 -55.17 -41.96
CA LEU A 283 -29.46 -55.75 -41.88
C LEU A 283 -30.03 -56.03 -43.27
N SER A 284 -29.80 -55.15 -44.23
CA SER A 284 -30.19 -55.35 -45.64
C SER A 284 -29.45 -56.54 -46.28
N GLN A 285 -28.14 -56.67 -46.04
CA GLN A 285 -27.33 -57.80 -46.52
C GLN A 285 -27.80 -59.14 -45.94
N VAL A 286 -28.05 -59.19 -44.63
CA VAL A 286 -28.61 -60.37 -43.95
C VAL A 286 -29.97 -60.74 -44.53
N SER A 287 -30.88 -59.76 -44.67
CA SER A 287 -32.21 -60.00 -45.25
C SER A 287 -32.13 -60.54 -46.69
N THR A 288 -31.20 -60.03 -47.50
CA THR A 288 -30.99 -60.49 -48.87
C THR A 288 -30.45 -61.93 -48.91
N ALA A 289 -29.50 -62.26 -48.03
CA ALA A 289 -28.96 -63.61 -47.92
C ALA A 289 -30.02 -64.62 -47.44
N CYS A 290 -30.84 -64.26 -46.46
CA CYS A 290 -31.97 -65.09 -46.01
C CYS A 290 -32.94 -65.39 -47.15
N LEU A 291 -33.37 -64.36 -47.89
CA LEU A 291 -34.27 -64.51 -49.03
C LEU A 291 -33.66 -65.40 -50.13
N HIS A 292 -32.36 -65.26 -50.39
CA HIS A 292 -31.65 -66.09 -51.36
C HIS A 292 -31.60 -67.56 -50.92
N CYS A 293 -31.34 -67.83 -49.63
CA CYS A 293 -31.37 -69.17 -49.07
C CYS A 293 -32.77 -69.80 -49.18
N GLU A 294 -33.82 -69.08 -48.78
CA GLU A 294 -35.22 -69.53 -48.90
C GLU A 294 -35.60 -69.85 -50.34
N LYS A 295 -35.24 -68.98 -51.29
CA LYS A 295 -35.51 -69.19 -52.71
C LYS A 295 -34.79 -70.42 -53.25
N THR A 296 -33.58 -70.68 -52.79
CA THR A 296 -32.78 -71.84 -53.22
C THR A 296 -33.37 -73.14 -52.68
N LEU A 297 -33.83 -73.14 -51.43
CA LEU A 297 -34.49 -74.28 -50.79
C LEU A 297 -35.77 -74.74 -51.52
N GLN A 298 -36.40 -73.87 -52.31
CA GLN A 298 -37.59 -74.19 -53.11
C GLN A 298 -37.27 -74.72 -54.52
N GLN A 299 -36.00 -74.83 -54.92
CA GLN A 299 -35.60 -75.32 -56.24
C GLN A 299 -35.38 -76.84 -56.27
N ASP A 300 -35.21 -77.39 -57.46
CA ASP A 300 -34.86 -78.79 -57.69
C ASP A 300 -33.46 -79.15 -57.16
N ASP A 301 -33.26 -80.42 -56.78
CA ASP A 301 -32.04 -80.90 -56.12
C ASP A 301 -30.75 -80.54 -56.88
N CYS A 302 -30.79 -80.57 -58.22
CA CYS A 302 -29.64 -80.19 -59.06
C CYS A 302 -29.23 -78.72 -58.86
N ARG A 303 -30.20 -77.79 -58.76
CA ARG A 303 -29.92 -76.36 -58.57
C ARG A 303 -29.48 -76.03 -57.15
N VAL A 304 -30.00 -76.73 -56.16
CA VAL A 304 -29.54 -76.60 -54.76
C VAL A 304 -28.06 -76.97 -54.65
N VAL A 305 -27.62 -78.04 -55.30
CA VAL A 305 -26.21 -78.46 -55.30
C VAL A 305 -25.31 -77.44 -56.01
N LEU A 306 -25.77 -76.85 -57.12
CA LEU A 306 -25.03 -75.80 -57.83
C LEU A 306 -24.91 -74.49 -57.03
N ALA A 307 -25.93 -74.14 -56.24
CA ALA A 307 -25.94 -72.93 -55.42
C ALA A 307 -25.12 -73.04 -54.12
N LYS A 308 -24.68 -74.24 -53.72
CA LYS A 308 -23.91 -74.49 -52.48
C LYS A 308 -22.73 -73.54 -52.30
N GLN A 309 -21.99 -73.30 -53.39
CA GLN A 309 -20.75 -72.51 -53.34
C GLN A 309 -21.03 -71.01 -53.18
N GLU A 310 -22.08 -70.49 -53.84
CA GLU A 310 -22.53 -69.10 -53.65
C GLU A 310 -23.08 -68.87 -52.24
N ILE A 311 -23.92 -69.78 -51.73
CA ILE A 311 -24.49 -69.64 -50.37
C ILE A 311 -23.40 -69.73 -49.30
N SER A 312 -22.44 -70.66 -49.44
CA SER A 312 -21.33 -70.78 -48.48
C SER A 312 -20.48 -69.51 -48.44
N CYS A 313 -20.23 -68.90 -49.62
CA CYS A 313 -19.50 -67.63 -49.72
C CYS A 313 -20.28 -66.48 -49.04
N LEU A 314 -21.58 -66.36 -49.29
CA LEU A 314 -22.45 -65.36 -48.63
C LEU A 314 -22.43 -65.52 -47.10
N LEU A 315 -22.49 -66.75 -46.61
CA LEU A 315 -22.53 -67.06 -45.18
C LEU A 315 -21.18 -66.76 -44.48
N GLU A 316 -20.06 -67.09 -45.13
CA GLU A 316 -18.71 -66.72 -44.66
C GLU A 316 -18.54 -65.20 -44.60
N THR A 317 -19.08 -64.47 -45.57
CA THR A 317 -19.01 -63.00 -45.61
C THR A 317 -19.78 -62.37 -44.46
N LEU A 318 -21.00 -62.86 -44.19
CA LEU A 318 -21.82 -62.42 -43.05
C LEU A 318 -21.18 -62.79 -41.71
N GLN A 319 -20.58 -63.98 -41.56
CA GLN A 319 -19.88 -64.38 -40.34
C GLN A 319 -18.66 -63.49 -40.04
N LYS A 320 -17.89 -63.11 -41.06
CA LYS A 320 -16.77 -62.17 -40.89
C LYS A 320 -17.25 -60.80 -40.42
N GLN A 321 -18.34 -60.29 -41.01
CA GLN A 321 -18.92 -59.01 -40.59
C GLN A 321 -19.50 -59.09 -39.16
N GLN A 322 -20.14 -60.20 -38.79
CA GLN A 322 -20.66 -60.41 -37.44
C GLN A 322 -19.55 -60.34 -36.37
N HIS A 323 -18.38 -60.93 -36.64
CA HIS A 323 -17.26 -60.91 -35.69
C HIS A 323 -16.75 -59.47 -35.46
N GLN A 324 -16.59 -58.68 -36.54
CA GLN A 324 -16.23 -57.26 -36.44
C GLN A 324 -17.24 -56.44 -35.63
N PHE A 325 -18.54 -56.68 -35.81
CA PHE A 325 -19.57 -55.98 -35.05
C PHE A 325 -19.60 -56.38 -33.58
N THR A 326 -19.33 -57.65 -33.26
CA THR A 326 -19.35 -58.13 -31.87
C THR A 326 -18.21 -57.52 -31.06
N GLU A 327 -17.01 -57.41 -31.65
CA GLU A 327 -15.87 -56.71 -31.03
C GLU A 327 -16.15 -55.21 -30.86
N LEU A 328 -16.86 -54.58 -31.79
CA LEU A 328 -17.20 -53.16 -31.71
C LEU A 328 -18.30 -52.87 -30.68
N ALA A 329 -19.30 -53.75 -30.57
CA ALA A 329 -20.47 -53.59 -29.71
C ALA A 329 -20.11 -53.54 -28.22
N ASP A 330 -19.09 -54.30 -27.79
CA ASP A 330 -18.58 -54.29 -26.41
C ASP A 330 -17.92 -52.94 -26.04
N HIS A 331 -17.58 -52.10 -27.01
CA HIS A 331 -16.98 -50.77 -26.82
C HIS A 331 -17.97 -49.60 -26.97
N ILE A 332 -19.23 -49.84 -27.36
CA ILE A 332 -20.24 -48.79 -27.47
C ILE A 332 -20.81 -48.46 -26.09
N GLN A 333 -20.29 -47.43 -25.44
CA GLN A 333 -20.93 -46.85 -24.27
C GLN A 333 -22.22 -46.12 -24.69
N LEU A 334 -23.37 -46.73 -24.40
CA LEU A 334 -24.72 -46.18 -24.62
C LEU A 334 -25.09 -45.04 -23.64
N ASP A 335 -24.13 -44.56 -22.84
CA ASP A 335 -24.38 -43.45 -21.93
C ASP A 335 -24.59 -42.14 -22.73
N ALA A 336 -25.69 -41.46 -22.43
CA ALA A 336 -26.07 -40.19 -23.03
C ALA A 336 -25.45 -38.98 -22.27
N GLY A 337 -24.81 -39.22 -21.13
CA GLY A 337 -24.16 -38.17 -20.34
C GLY A 337 -22.97 -37.54 -21.07
N ILE A 338 -22.92 -36.20 -21.06
CA ILE A 338 -21.74 -35.43 -21.47
C ILE A 338 -20.92 -35.17 -20.20
N PRO A 339 -19.75 -35.81 -20.03
CA PRO A 339 -18.96 -35.63 -18.82
C PRO A 339 -18.26 -34.26 -18.81
N VAL A 340 -18.74 -33.34 -17.96
CA VAL A 340 -18.15 -32.01 -17.79
C VAL A 340 -17.40 -31.96 -16.45
N THR A 341 -16.12 -31.57 -16.47
CA THR A 341 -15.32 -31.35 -15.25
C THR A 341 -14.72 -29.96 -15.21
N PHE A 342 -14.94 -29.25 -14.10
CA PHE A 342 -14.37 -27.92 -13.89
C PHE A 342 -13.08 -28.03 -13.06
N THR A 343 -11.96 -27.65 -13.66
CA THR A 343 -10.67 -27.52 -12.96
C THR A 343 -10.52 -26.13 -12.38
N LYS A 344 -10.60 -26.02 -11.05
CA LYS A 344 -10.28 -24.78 -10.34
C LYS A 344 -8.80 -24.77 -10.00
N VAL A 345 -7.99 -23.94 -10.66
CA VAL A 345 -6.62 -23.70 -10.23
C VAL A 345 -6.69 -22.85 -8.95
N GLY A 346 -6.35 -23.45 -7.81
CA GLY A 346 -6.39 -22.78 -6.51
C GLY A 346 -5.39 -21.63 -6.45
N ALA A 347 -5.87 -20.47 -6.02
CA ALA A 347 -5.04 -19.34 -5.64
C ALA A 347 -4.19 -19.72 -4.41
N VAL A 348 -2.87 -19.55 -4.51
CA VAL A 348 -1.96 -19.54 -3.35
C VAL A 348 -1.89 -18.11 -2.82
N PRO A 349 -2.04 -17.85 -1.50
CA PRO A 349 -1.84 -16.52 -0.95
C PRO A 349 -0.35 -16.16 -1.00
N PRO A 350 0.02 -14.89 -1.29
CA PRO A 350 1.42 -14.51 -1.38
C PRO A 350 2.09 -14.60 -0.01
N SER A 351 3.12 -15.43 0.08
CA SER A 351 4.14 -15.34 1.13
C SER A 351 4.79 -13.95 1.08
N ARG A 352 4.71 -13.25 2.23
CA ARG A 352 5.25 -11.89 2.48
C ARG A 352 6.62 -11.63 1.82
N PRO A 353 6.80 -10.50 1.12
CA PRO A 353 8.12 -9.92 0.90
C PRO A 353 8.53 -9.07 2.12
N ARG A 354 9.78 -9.24 2.58
CA ARG A 354 10.44 -8.31 3.51
C ARG A 354 10.74 -6.99 2.80
N LEU A 355 10.47 -5.88 3.48
CA LEU A 355 10.78 -4.52 3.06
C LEU A 355 12.29 -4.29 2.90
N ALA A 356 12.69 -3.72 1.76
CA ALA A 356 13.63 -2.61 1.66
C ALA A 356 13.60 -2.00 0.24
N GLY A 357 13.38 -0.67 0.16
CA GLY A 357 13.82 0.17 -0.96
C GLY A 357 12.90 0.30 -2.17
N SER A 358 12.16 1.41 -2.20
CA SER A 358 11.74 2.24 -3.33
C SER A 358 11.83 1.73 -4.80
N GLU A 359 10.71 1.97 -5.49
CA GLU A 359 10.53 2.22 -6.94
C GLU A 359 10.07 1.07 -7.86
N SER A 360 9.02 1.40 -8.63
CA SER A 360 8.30 0.65 -9.66
C SER A 360 7.39 -0.51 -9.20
N ILE A 361 6.09 -0.21 -9.09
CA ILE A 361 5.04 -1.23 -9.13
C ILE A 361 4.87 -1.61 -10.60
N ASN A 362 5.70 -2.54 -11.08
CA ASN A 362 5.34 -3.34 -12.24
C ASN A 362 4.41 -4.44 -11.72
N VAL A 363 3.11 -4.32 -12.00
CA VAL A 363 2.18 -5.44 -11.85
C VAL A 363 2.55 -6.42 -12.96
N ASP A 364 3.32 -7.44 -12.59
CA ASP A 364 3.74 -8.52 -13.48
C ASP A 364 2.49 -9.22 -14.04
N SER A 365 2.23 -9.03 -15.35
CA SER A 365 1.09 -9.60 -16.09
C SER A 365 1.16 -11.14 -16.24
N SER A 366 1.98 -11.84 -15.46
CA SER A 366 2.16 -13.30 -15.53
C SER A 366 1.24 -14.09 -14.57
N MET A 367 0.29 -13.43 -13.90
CA MET A 367 -0.51 -14.04 -12.82
C MET A 367 -1.90 -14.56 -13.22
N PHE A 368 -2.12 -14.91 -14.49
CA PHE A 368 -3.29 -15.68 -14.91
C PHE A 368 -2.86 -17.11 -15.24
N GLN A 369 -2.84 -17.97 -14.22
CA GLN A 369 -2.71 -19.40 -14.44
C GLN A 369 -4.00 -19.92 -15.06
N ASP A 370 -3.88 -20.33 -16.32
CA ASP A 370 -4.77 -21.13 -17.15
C ASP A 370 -5.81 -21.96 -16.35
N ASN A 371 -7.01 -21.41 -16.17
CA ASN A 371 -8.20 -22.19 -15.83
C ASN A 371 -8.73 -22.83 -17.12
N ARG A 372 -8.07 -23.89 -17.59
CA ARG A 372 -8.59 -24.70 -18.70
C ARG A 372 -9.69 -25.61 -18.19
N VAL A 373 -10.87 -25.55 -18.81
CA VAL A 373 -11.98 -26.49 -18.57
C VAL A 373 -11.72 -27.75 -19.40
N HIS A 374 -11.77 -28.92 -18.77
CA HIS A 374 -11.60 -30.21 -19.45
C HIS A 374 -12.92 -30.99 -19.43
N ILE A 375 -13.39 -31.42 -20.60
CA ILE A 375 -14.67 -32.12 -20.78
C ILE A 375 -14.34 -33.48 -21.38
N GLY A 376 -14.49 -34.56 -20.59
CA GLY A 376 -14.04 -35.91 -20.93
C GLY A 376 -13.99 -36.83 -19.69
N PRO A 377 -13.75 -38.16 -19.85
CA PRO A 377 -13.45 -39.05 -18.73
C PRO A 377 -12.22 -38.54 -17.95
N LYS A 378 -12.09 -38.89 -16.65
CA LYS A 378 -10.92 -38.49 -15.85
C LYS A 378 -9.65 -38.76 -16.63
N MET A 379 -8.88 -37.69 -16.86
CA MET A 379 -7.70 -37.75 -17.73
C MET A 379 -6.72 -38.81 -17.23
N GLU A 380 -6.52 -39.84 -18.04
CA GLU A 380 -5.60 -40.92 -17.70
C GLU A 380 -4.18 -40.49 -18.04
N ILE A 381 -3.43 -40.11 -17.01
CA ILE A 381 -2.03 -39.73 -17.13
C ILE A 381 -1.18 -40.93 -16.73
N ARG A 382 -0.37 -41.44 -17.66
CA ARG A 382 0.59 -42.50 -17.40
C ARG A 382 1.87 -41.89 -16.83
N VAL A 383 2.17 -42.27 -15.59
CA VAL A 383 3.35 -41.83 -14.85
C VAL A 383 4.21 -43.04 -14.56
N VAL A 384 5.52 -42.91 -14.74
CA VAL A 384 6.47 -43.97 -14.33
C VAL A 384 7.28 -43.45 -13.15
N THR A 385 7.28 -44.20 -12.05
CA THR A 385 8.07 -43.89 -10.85
C THR A 385 9.34 -44.71 -10.83
N LEU A 386 10.49 -44.02 -10.90
CA LEU A 386 11.83 -44.58 -11.03
C LEU A 386 12.76 -44.04 -9.95
N GLY A 387 13.92 -44.65 -9.80
CA GLY A 387 14.89 -44.31 -8.75
C GLY A 387 15.48 -45.54 -8.08
N LEU A 388 16.50 -45.32 -7.26
CA LEU A 388 17.27 -46.40 -6.64
C LEU A 388 16.42 -47.26 -5.69
N ASP A 389 16.87 -48.49 -5.43
CA ASP A 389 16.28 -49.33 -4.39
C ASP A 389 16.44 -48.68 -3.00
N GLY A 390 15.39 -48.78 -2.18
CA GLY A 390 15.35 -48.15 -0.86
C GLY A 390 14.99 -46.66 -0.83
N ALA A 391 14.83 -46.01 -1.99
CA ALA A 391 14.49 -44.58 -2.08
C ALA A 391 13.07 -44.23 -1.60
N GLY A 392 12.17 -45.21 -1.48
CA GLY A 392 10.80 -45.00 -0.98
C GLY A 392 9.71 -44.85 -2.05
N LYS A 393 9.98 -45.22 -3.31
CA LYS A 393 9.02 -45.16 -4.44
C LYS A 393 7.65 -45.78 -4.12
N THR A 394 7.67 -47.05 -3.69
CA THR A 394 6.46 -47.81 -3.34
C THR A 394 5.73 -47.22 -2.13
N THR A 395 6.48 -46.70 -1.15
CA THR A 395 5.91 -46.04 0.02
C THR A 395 5.19 -44.74 -0.37
N ILE A 396 5.79 -43.93 -1.25
CA ILE A 396 5.16 -42.73 -1.81
C ILE A 396 3.87 -43.11 -2.54
N LEU A 397 3.91 -44.16 -3.38
CA LEU A 397 2.75 -44.61 -4.14
C LEU A 397 1.56 -44.99 -3.22
N PHE A 398 1.81 -45.80 -2.20
CA PHE A 398 0.75 -46.21 -1.27
C PHE A 398 0.27 -45.05 -0.39
N LYS A 399 1.17 -44.16 0.02
CA LYS A 399 0.81 -42.95 0.76
C LYS A 399 -0.11 -42.05 -0.07
N LEU A 400 0.16 -41.91 -1.36
CA LEU A 400 -0.69 -41.15 -2.29
C LEU A 400 -2.05 -41.84 -2.56
N LYS A 401 -2.10 -43.18 -2.57
CA LYS A 401 -3.32 -43.93 -2.89
C LYS A 401 -4.29 -44.06 -1.71
N GLN A 402 -3.78 -44.35 -0.52
CA GLN A 402 -4.61 -44.78 0.63
C GLN A 402 -4.38 -43.95 1.90
N ASP A 403 -3.50 -42.94 1.84
CA ASP A 403 -3.01 -42.16 3.00
C ASP A 403 -2.40 -43.01 4.15
N GLU A 404 -2.22 -44.31 3.93
CA GLU A 404 -1.67 -45.25 4.90
C GLU A 404 -0.18 -45.49 4.66
N PHE A 405 0.58 -45.52 5.77
CA PHE A 405 1.96 -45.97 5.74
C PHE A 405 2.02 -47.50 5.77
N MET A 406 2.39 -48.11 4.64
CA MET A 406 2.71 -49.53 4.59
C MET A 406 4.22 -49.76 4.73
N GLN A 407 4.60 -50.78 5.52
CA GLN A 407 6.00 -51.19 5.61
C GLN A 407 6.51 -51.65 4.23
N PRO A 408 7.62 -51.08 3.72
CA PRO A 408 8.06 -51.35 2.36
C PRO A 408 8.64 -52.76 2.24
N ILE A 409 8.04 -53.58 1.38
CA ILE A 409 8.63 -54.82 0.86
C ILE A 409 9.35 -54.46 -0.45
N PRO A 410 10.62 -54.87 -0.67
CA PRO A 410 11.33 -54.54 -1.90
C PRO A 410 10.58 -55.02 -3.16
N THR A 411 10.17 -54.10 -4.03
CA THR A 411 9.43 -54.40 -5.25
C THR A 411 10.23 -55.31 -6.18
N ILE A 412 9.65 -56.45 -6.55
CA ILE A 412 10.16 -57.37 -7.56
C ILE A 412 9.41 -57.08 -8.85
N GLY A 413 10.10 -56.59 -9.87
CA GLY A 413 9.45 -56.21 -11.14
C GLY A 413 8.83 -54.82 -11.08
N PHE A 414 7.50 -54.75 -11.10
CA PHE A 414 6.73 -53.49 -11.13
C PHE A 414 5.38 -53.64 -10.39
N ASN A 415 4.82 -52.51 -9.99
CA ASN A 415 3.45 -52.38 -9.46
C ASN A 415 2.72 -51.29 -10.25
N VAL A 416 1.44 -51.48 -10.55
CA VAL A 416 0.62 -50.48 -11.27
C VAL A 416 -0.53 -50.10 -10.38
N GLU A 417 -0.63 -48.82 -10.09
CA GLU A 417 -1.70 -48.29 -9.26
C GLU A 417 -2.29 -47.02 -9.85
N THR A 418 -3.60 -46.91 -9.69
CA THR A 418 -4.31 -45.71 -10.08
C THR A 418 -4.49 -44.83 -8.85
N VAL A 419 -3.98 -43.60 -8.93
CA VAL A 419 -4.18 -42.55 -7.93
C VAL A 419 -5.03 -41.45 -8.54
N GLU A 420 -6.16 -41.17 -7.91
CA GLU A 420 -6.99 -40.04 -8.28
C GLU A 420 -6.54 -38.80 -7.52
N TYR A 421 -6.17 -37.76 -8.26
CA TYR A 421 -5.71 -36.50 -7.67
C TYR A 421 -6.29 -35.33 -8.44
N LYS A 422 -7.15 -34.56 -7.78
CA LYS A 422 -7.99 -33.52 -8.41
C LYS A 422 -8.81 -34.11 -9.57
N ASN A 423 -8.66 -33.59 -10.78
CA ASN A 423 -9.34 -34.05 -12.00
C ASN A 423 -8.51 -35.05 -12.82
N LEU A 424 -7.32 -35.44 -12.35
CA LEU A 424 -6.42 -36.34 -13.04
C LEU A 424 -6.47 -37.73 -12.42
N LYS A 425 -6.46 -38.75 -13.29
CA LYS A 425 -6.32 -40.15 -12.92
C LYS A 425 -4.91 -40.58 -13.29
N PHE A 426 -4.01 -40.58 -12.32
CA PHE A 426 -2.63 -40.99 -12.51
C PHE A 426 -2.54 -42.52 -12.50
N THR A 427 -2.19 -43.12 -13.63
CA THR A 427 -1.80 -44.54 -13.69
C THR A 427 -0.29 -44.61 -13.47
N ILE A 428 0.10 -44.87 -12.22
CA ILE A 428 1.49 -44.84 -11.76
C ILE A 428 2.08 -46.25 -11.85
N TRP A 429 3.16 -46.37 -12.63
CA TRP A 429 3.98 -47.57 -12.75
C TRP A 429 5.19 -47.45 -11.81
N ASP A 430 5.13 -48.08 -10.64
CA ASP A 430 6.27 -48.18 -9.71
C ASP A 430 7.17 -49.34 -10.13
N VAL A 431 8.42 -49.05 -10.51
CA VAL A 431 9.35 -50.05 -11.04
C VAL A 431 10.49 -50.29 -10.04
N GLY A 432 10.88 -51.55 -9.88
CA GLY A 432 11.96 -51.96 -8.98
C GLY A 432 13.28 -51.23 -9.26
N GLY A 433 13.89 -50.70 -8.20
CA GLY A 433 15.12 -49.89 -8.27
C GLY A 433 16.44 -50.66 -8.10
N LYS A 434 16.38 -51.98 -7.89
CA LYS A 434 17.57 -52.82 -7.68
C LYS A 434 18.45 -52.77 -8.93
N HIS A 435 19.77 -52.71 -8.75
CA HIS A 435 20.73 -52.59 -9.84
C HIS A 435 20.48 -53.57 -11.01
N LYS A 436 20.16 -54.84 -10.72
CA LYS A 436 19.87 -55.87 -11.74
C LYS A 436 18.57 -55.64 -12.54
N LEU A 437 17.64 -54.86 -12.00
CA LEU A 437 16.32 -54.58 -12.61
C LEU A 437 16.29 -53.26 -13.39
N ARG A 438 17.22 -52.34 -13.16
CA ARG A 438 17.26 -51.03 -13.84
C ARG A 438 17.32 -51.11 -15.38
N PRO A 439 18.02 -52.08 -15.99
CA PRO A 439 17.97 -52.25 -17.45
C PRO A 439 16.56 -52.53 -18.02
N LEU A 440 15.61 -52.94 -17.18
CA LEU A 440 14.23 -53.19 -17.57
C LEU A 440 13.37 -51.91 -17.59
N TRP A 441 13.85 -50.79 -17.03
CA TRP A 441 13.10 -49.51 -17.00
C TRP A 441 12.66 -49.06 -18.39
N LYS A 442 13.49 -49.31 -19.41
CA LYS A 442 13.20 -49.01 -20.82
C LYS A 442 11.91 -49.62 -21.35
N HIS A 443 11.47 -50.74 -20.79
CA HIS A 443 10.22 -51.39 -21.20
C HIS A 443 8.97 -50.63 -20.72
N TYR A 444 9.13 -49.65 -19.82
CA TYR A 444 8.03 -48.88 -19.26
C TYR A 444 7.95 -47.44 -19.79
N TYR A 445 8.87 -46.97 -20.63
CA TYR A 445 8.90 -45.57 -21.08
C TYR A 445 7.82 -45.21 -22.10
N LEU A 446 7.36 -46.17 -22.90
CA LEU A 446 6.40 -45.92 -23.99
C LEU A 446 5.12 -45.26 -23.49
N ASN A 447 4.70 -44.16 -24.12
CA ASN A 447 3.49 -43.39 -23.77
C ASN A 447 3.50 -42.84 -22.33
N THR A 448 4.68 -42.49 -21.79
CA THR A 448 4.79 -41.85 -20.47
C THR A 448 4.69 -40.33 -20.60
N GLN A 449 3.72 -39.70 -19.94
CA GLN A 449 3.58 -38.24 -19.92
C GLN A 449 4.45 -37.60 -18.83
N ALA A 450 4.74 -38.33 -17.76
CA ALA A 450 5.58 -37.85 -16.68
C ALA A 450 6.42 -38.94 -16.02
N VAL A 451 7.63 -38.57 -15.61
CA VAL A 451 8.52 -39.41 -14.81
C VAL A 451 8.61 -38.82 -13.41
N VAL A 452 8.36 -39.67 -12.41
CA VAL A 452 8.65 -39.36 -11.01
C VAL A 452 9.94 -40.06 -10.62
N PHE A 453 11.00 -39.31 -10.35
CA PHE A 453 12.28 -39.85 -9.93
C PHE A 453 12.49 -39.64 -8.44
N VAL A 454 12.59 -40.72 -7.67
CA VAL A 454 12.70 -40.65 -6.20
C VAL A 454 14.15 -40.87 -5.76
N ILE A 455 14.65 -39.93 -4.96
CA ILE A 455 16.00 -39.92 -4.42
C ILE A 455 15.92 -39.99 -2.89
N ASP A 456 16.78 -40.83 -2.30
CA ASP A 456 16.94 -40.91 -0.86
C ASP A 456 17.89 -39.81 -0.36
N SER A 457 17.36 -38.82 0.36
CA SER A 457 18.17 -37.71 0.89
C SER A 457 19.10 -38.12 2.04
N CYS A 458 18.92 -39.31 2.64
CA CYS A 458 19.77 -39.80 3.72
C CYS A 458 21.09 -40.41 3.22
N HIS A 459 21.18 -40.80 1.95
CA HIS A 459 22.30 -41.59 1.44
C HIS A 459 23.14 -40.80 0.43
N ARG A 460 23.97 -39.88 0.96
CA ARG A 460 24.88 -39.03 0.17
C ARG A 460 25.78 -39.82 -0.78
N ASP A 461 26.31 -40.97 -0.35
CA ASP A 461 27.18 -41.83 -1.17
C ASP A 461 26.49 -42.38 -2.43
N ARG A 462 25.16 -42.49 -2.40
CA ARG A 462 24.36 -43.01 -3.50
C ARG A 462 23.83 -41.92 -4.43
N LEU A 463 24.06 -40.64 -4.12
CA LEU A 463 23.64 -39.54 -5.00
C LEU A 463 24.36 -39.59 -6.35
N MET A 464 25.63 -39.98 -6.38
CA MET A 464 26.37 -40.17 -7.63
C MET A 464 25.80 -41.32 -8.48
N GLU A 465 25.36 -42.39 -7.83
CA GLU A 465 24.65 -43.49 -8.49
C GLU A 465 23.30 -43.01 -9.05
N ALA A 466 22.53 -42.26 -8.26
CA ALA A 466 21.26 -41.68 -8.67
C ALA A 466 21.42 -40.70 -9.85
N HIS A 467 22.45 -39.85 -9.81
CA HIS A 467 22.82 -38.95 -10.90
C HIS A 467 23.11 -39.72 -12.19
N SER A 468 23.91 -40.79 -12.13
CA SER A 468 24.25 -41.58 -13.31
C SER A 468 23.01 -42.22 -13.94
N GLU A 469 22.10 -42.76 -13.12
CA GLU A 469 20.85 -43.36 -13.61
C GLU A 469 19.87 -42.31 -14.15
N LEU A 470 19.75 -41.16 -13.48
CA LEU A 470 18.93 -40.04 -13.95
C LEU A 470 19.46 -39.49 -15.28
N ALA A 471 20.78 -39.35 -15.42
CA ALA A 471 21.41 -38.91 -16.66
C ALA A 471 21.14 -39.87 -17.82
N LYS A 472 21.22 -41.19 -17.60
CA LYS A 472 20.85 -42.20 -18.60
C LYS A 472 19.39 -42.05 -19.01
N LEU A 473 18.49 -41.97 -18.03
CA LEU A 473 17.05 -41.83 -18.24
C LEU A 473 16.72 -40.61 -19.10
N LEU A 474 17.37 -39.47 -18.87
CA LEU A 474 17.12 -38.24 -19.61
C LEU A 474 17.62 -38.25 -21.06
N THR A 475 18.50 -39.20 -21.42
CA THR A 475 18.96 -39.38 -22.82
C THR A 475 17.99 -40.22 -23.67
N GLU A 476 17.00 -40.86 -23.05
CA GLU A 476 16.06 -41.76 -23.74
C GLU A 476 15.06 -40.97 -24.58
N LYS A 477 14.87 -41.39 -25.84
CA LYS A 477 14.06 -40.65 -26.81
C LYS A 477 12.58 -40.68 -26.46
N GLU A 478 12.12 -41.80 -25.92
CA GLU A 478 10.75 -42.08 -25.49
C GLU A 478 10.31 -41.17 -24.34
N LEU A 479 11.26 -40.60 -23.60
CA LEU A 479 11.00 -39.72 -22.47
C LEU A 479 11.27 -38.25 -22.81
N ARG A 480 11.56 -37.89 -24.06
CA ARG A 480 11.96 -36.51 -24.42
C ARG A 480 10.95 -35.46 -23.97
N ASP A 481 9.67 -35.74 -24.22
CA ASP A 481 8.57 -34.81 -23.95
C ASP A 481 7.91 -35.06 -22.58
N ALA A 482 8.39 -36.06 -21.83
CA ALA A 482 7.87 -36.38 -20.51
C ALA A 482 8.37 -35.35 -19.47
N LEU A 483 7.44 -34.87 -18.64
CA LEU A 483 7.75 -34.01 -17.50
C LEU A 483 8.56 -34.78 -16.46
N LEU A 484 9.45 -34.09 -15.74
CA LEU A 484 10.27 -34.72 -14.70
C LEU A 484 9.96 -34.13 -13.32
N LEU A 485 9.37 -34.93 -12.44
CA LEU A 485 9.25 -34.60 -11.01
C LEU A 485 10.28 -35.40 -10.22
N ILE A 486 11.09 -34.73 -9.42
CA ILE A 486 12.08 -35.36 -8.54
C ILE A 486 11.60 -35.24 -7.10
N PHE A 487 11.42 -36.37 -6.42
CA PHE A 487 11.16 -36.38 -4.99
C PHE A 487 12.46 -36.60 -4.23
N ALA A 488 12.88 -35.59 -3.45
CA ALA A 488 13.93 -35.72 -2.46
C ALA A 488 13.29 -36.24 -1.17
N ASN A 489 13.28 -37.57 -1.00
CA ASN A 489 12.54 -38.26 0.06
C ASN A 489 13.37 -38.45 1.33
N LYS A 490 12.68 -38.64 2.46
CA LYS A 490 13.23 -38.79 3.82
C LYS A 490 13.85 -37.51 4.37
N GLN A 491 13.20 -36.38 4.10
CA GLN A 491 13.58 -35.07 4.66
C GLN A 491 13.31 -34.94 6.17
N ASP A 492 12.69 -35.96 6.78
CA ASP A 492 12.41 -36.04 8.22
C ASP A 492 13.65 -36.39 9.07
N VAL A 493 14.69 -36.96 8.46
CA VAL A 493 15.90 -37.38 9.16
C VAL A 493 16.85 -36.19 9.38
N PRO A 494 17.41 -35.99 10.59
CA PRO A 494 18.36 -34.91 10.83
C PRO A 494 19.68 -35.14 10.10
N GLY A 495 20.23 -34.09 9.47
CA GLY A 495 21.51 -34.13 8.76
C GLY A 495 21.43 -34.67 7.33
N VAL A 496 20.23 -34.78 6.75
CA VAL A 496 20.02 -35.15 5.34
C VAL A 496 20.38 -34.02 4.38
N VAL A 497 20.61 -34.41 3.13
CA VAL A 497 20.91 -33.47 2.05
C VAL A 497 19.67 -32.65 1.74
N SER A 498 19.79 -31.31 1.81
CA SER A 498 18.69 -30.39 1.51
C SER A 498 18.35 -30.41 0.01
N VAL A 499 17.18 -29.87 -0.35
CA VAL A 499 16.75 -29.79 -1.75
C VAL A 499 17.70 -28.92 -2.58
N GLU A 500 18.19 -27.83 -2.00
CA GLU A 500 19.15 -26.90 -2.62
C GLU A 500 20.49 -27.60 -2.84
N GLU A 501 21.04 -28.25 -1.81
CA GLU A 501 22.30 -28.97 -1.91
C GLU A 501 22.20 -30.15 -2.91
N MET A 502 21.07 -30.87 -2.92
CA MET A 502 20.83 -31.95 -3.89
C MET A 502 20.77 -31.42 -5.33
N THR A 503 20.16 -30.24 -5.53
CA THR A 503 20.07 -29.60 -6.85
C THR A 503 21.45 -29.27 -7.42
N GLU A 504 22.35 -28.79 -6.56
CA GLU A 504 23.74 -28.50 -6.92
C GLU A 504 24.55 -29.78 -7.17
N LEU A 505 24.51 -30.74 -6.24
CA LEU A 505 25.26 -32.00 -6.33
C LEU A 505 24.91 -32.81 -7.57
N LEU A 506 23.64 -32.82 -7.97
CA LEU A 506 23.17 -33.51 -9.17
C LEU A 506 23.25 -32.61 -10.42
N SER A 507 23.68 -31.36 -10.28
CA SER A 507 23.77 -30.39 -11.37
C SER A 507 22.48 -30.31 -12.21
N LEU A 508 21.31 -30.32 -11.55
CA LEU A 508 20.01 -30.51 -12.21
C LEU A 508 19.72 -29.44 -13.27
N HIS A 509 20.14 -28.19 -13.03
CA HIS A 509 20.00 -27.11 -14.02
C HIS A 509 20.71 -27.41 -15.35
N LYS A 510 21.87 -28.06 -15.30
CA LYS A 510 22.62 -28.46 -16.50
C LYS A 510 22.05 -29.75 -17.10
N LEU A 511 21.70 -30.70 -16.24
CA LEU A 511 21.24 -32.03 -16.65
C LEU A 511 19.86 -31.99 -17.31
N CYS A 512 18.95 -31.15 -16.79
CA CYS A 512 17.57 -31.04 -17.24
C CYS A 512 17.34 -29.82 -18.15
N CYS A 513 18.40 -29.26 -18.73
CA CYS A 513 18.31 -28.10 -19.61
C CYS A 513 17.38 -28.40 -20.80
N GLY A 514 16.42 -27.50 -21.07
CA GLY A 514 15.44 -27.66 -22.14
C GLY A 514 14.25 -28.59 -21.82
N ARG A 515 14.11 -29.06 -20.57
CA ARG A 515 12.98 -29.88 -20.11
C ARG A 515 12.24 -29.18 -18.96
N SER A 516 10.93 -29.40 -18.85
CA SER A 516 10.17 -28.98 -17.66
C SER A 516 10.40 -29.98 -16.52
N TRP A 517 11.01 -29.50 -15.43
CA TRP A 517 11.35 -30.31 -14.27
C TRP A 517 11.11 -29.56 -12.96
N HIS A 518 10.93 -30.30 -11.87
CA HIS A 518 10.84 -29.76 -10.51
C HIS A 518 11.34 -30.77 -9.49
N ILE A 519 11.94 -30.27 -8.41
CA ILE A 519 12.37 -31.06 -7.27
C ILE A 519 11.59 -30.63 -6.04
N GLN A 520 11.05 -31.61 -5.32
CA GLN A 520 10.25 -31.39 -4.12
C GLN A 520 10.80 -32.24 -2.97
N GLY A 521 11.13 -31.58 -1.87
CA GLY A 521 11.45 -32.25 -0.61
C GLY A 521 10.20 -32.91 -0.04
N CYS A 522 10.30 -34.16 0.37
CA CYS A 522 9.15 -34.91 0.91
C CYS A 522 9.55 -35.94 1.97
N ASP A 523 8.54 -36.39 2.70
CA ASP A 523 8.61 -37.56 3.57
C ASP A 523 7.44 -38.50 3.26
N ALA A 524 7.78 -39.67 2.71
CA ALA A 524 6.81 -40.71 2.37
C ALA A 524 6.06 -41.29 3.57
N ARG A 525 6.59 -41.16 4.80
CA ARG A 525 5.92 -41.66 6.01
C ARG A 525 4.83 -40.70 6.48
N SER A 526 5.13 -39.41 6.62
CA SER A 526 4.14 -38.40 7.01
C SER A 526 3.21 -37.99 5.87
N GLY A 527 3.68 -38.06 4.62
CA GLY A 527 2.99 -37.53 3.44
C GLY A 527 3.33 -36.07 3.12
N MET A 528 4.13 -35.41 3.95
CA MET A 528 4.55 -34.02 3.75
C MET A 528 5.32 -33.87 2.43
N GLY A 529 4.99 -32.84 1.64
CA GLY A 529 5.67 -32.54 0.38
C GLY A 529 5.18 -33.36 -0.83
N LEU A 530 4.39 -34.42 -0.64
CA LEU A 530 3.93 -35.26 -1.76
C LEU A 530 2.87 -34.56 -2.61
N HIS A 531 1.91 -33.89 -1.96
CA HIS A 531 0.84 -33.17 -2.64
C HIS A 531 1.35 -31.95 -3.39
N GLU A 532 2.35 -31.26 -2.85
CA GLU A 532 3.01 -30.11 -3.48
C GLU A 532 3.70 -30.52 -4.80
N GLY A 533 4.37 -31.68 -4.80
CA GLY A 533 4.96 -32.25 -6.01
C GLY A 533 3.91 -32.62 -7.07
N LEU A 534 2.81 -33.26 -6.66
CA LEU A 534 1.70 -33.57 -7.56
C LEU A 534 0.97 -32.31 -8.05
N ASP A 535 0.92 -31.25 -7.25
CA ASP A 535 0.37 -29.94 -7.62
C ASP A 535 1.21 -29.25 -8.69
N TRP A 536 2.53 -29.36 -8.62
CA TRP A 536 3.38 -28.94 -9.71
C TRP A 536 3.12 -29.78 -10.97
N LEU A 537 3.10 -31.11 -10.83
CA LEU A 537 2.97 -32.02 -11.96
C LEU A 537 1.64 -31.84 -12.70
N SER A 538 0.54 -31.78 -11.97
CA SER A 538 -0.80 -31.53 -12.53
C SER A 538 -0.88 -30.21 -13.29
N ARG A 539 -0.33 -29.12 -12.74
CA ARG A 539 -0.30 -27.81 -13.42
C ARG A 539 0.49 -27.85 -14.72
N GLN A 540 1.66 -28.51 -14.71
CA GLN A 540 2.51 -28.62 -15.89
C GLN A 540 1.88 -29.48 -16.99
N LEU A 541 1.21 -30.58 -16.63
CA LEU A 541 0.49 -31.42 -17.59
C LEU A 541 -0.63 -30.66 -18.29
N VAL A 542 -1.34 -29.80 -17.55
CA VAL A 542 -2.38 -28.92 -18.12
C VAL A 542 -1.79 -27.84 -19.03
N ALA A 543 -0.67 -27.23 -18.61
CA ALA A 543 -0.01 -26.17 -19.38
C ALA A 543 0.65 -26.66 -20.67
N ALA A 544 1.28 -27.83 -20.64
CA ALA A 544 2.06 -28.39 -21.74
C ALA A 544 1.21 -28.85 -22.95
N GLY A 545 -0.11 -28.75 -22.90
CA GLY A 545 -0.96 -29.09 -24.05
C GLY A 545 -0.81 -30.55 -24.48
N VAL A 546 -0.37 -31.45 -23.59
CA VAL A 546 -0.40 -32.94 -23.76
C VAL A 546 -1.87 -33.46 -23.76
N LEU A 547 -2.77 -32.55 -24.11
CA LEU A 547 -4.22 -32.51 -24.06
C LEU A 547 -4.83 -32.43 -25.47
N ASP A 548 -4.01 -32.28 -26.52
CA ASP A 548 -4.44 -32.18 -27.93
C ASP A 548 -4.19 -33.47 -28.75
N VAL A 549 -4.03 -34.63 -28.09
CA VAL A 549 -3.92 -35.91 -28.79
C VAL A 549 -4.86 -36.95 -28.17
N ALA A 550 -6.11 -36.91 -28.61
CA ALA A 550 -6.95 -38.09 -28.83
C ALA A 550 -8.07 -37.72 -29.79
#